data_AF-A0A9E2BZP1-F1
#
_entry.id   AF-A0A9E2BZP1-F1
#
_cell.length_a   1.000
_cell.length_b   1.000
_cell.length_c   1.000
_cell.angle_alpha   90.00
_cell.angle_beta   90.00
_cell.angle_gamma   90.00
#
_symmetry.space_group_name_H-M   'P 1'
#
loop_
_entity.id
_entity.type
_entity.pdbx_description
1 polymer ?
#
loop_
_entity_poly.entity_id
_entity_poly.type
_entity_poly.pdbx_seq_one_letter_code
_entity_poly.pdbx_strand_id
1 'polypeptide(L)'
;MFWKNKKQQDDQSNVSRPLITPLPPARARGGTFRRELSRGPNWTASKGSALSNRGLFNYSASGRASFYRYLRDTLPIVSTAIWNWVRLCATPQSVELSGSEAQVKRAQGILTDLDSRILENPYQRSKGINRLMEALFLELFTLGRFCGELVLLPDGSGIDHF
;
A
#
# COMPACT_ATOMS: atom_id res chain seq x y z
N MET A 1 20.85 -31.48 -40.46
CA MET A 1 19.91 -32.62 -40.47
C MET A 1 20.29 -33.58 -39.34
N PHE A 2 19.56 -33.59 -38.23
CA PHE A 2 19.54 -34.74 -37.32
C PHE A 2 18.19 -34.73 -36.59
N TRP A 3 17.34 -35.67 -36.99
CA TRP A 3 16.09 -36.03 -36.34
C TRP A 3 16.39 -36.73 -35.01
N LYS A 4 15.69 -36.33 -33.92
CA LYS A 4 15.31 -37.28 -32.87
C LYS A 4 13.85 -37.05 -32.49
N ASN A 5 13.10 -38.14 -32.62
CA ASN A 5 11.66 -38.24 -32.56
C ASN A 5 11.25 -38.69 -31.15
N LYS A 6 10.22 -38.03 -30.62
CA LYS A 6 8.97 -38.60 -30.10
C LYS A 6 9.01 -39.55 -28.88
N LYS A 7 8.21 -39.14 -27.89
CA LYS A 7 7.46 -39.97 -26.91
C LYS A 7 8.27 -40.75 -25.89
N GLN A 8 8.32 -40.24 -24.66
CA GLN A 8 8.17 -41.02 -23.42
C GLN A 8 8.34 -40.07 -22.22
N GLN A 9 7.24 -39.59 -21.65
CA GLN A 9 7.01 -39.37 -20.20
C GLN A 9 5.68 -38.62 -19.97
N ASP A 10 4.61 -39.13 -20.56
CA ASP A 10 3.26 -38.98 -20.00
C ASP A 10 3.04 -40.26 -19.19
N ASP A 11 3.46 -40.27 -17.93
CA ASP A 11 2.98 -41.18 -16.88
C ASP A 11 3.71 -40.87 -15.57
N GLN A 12 3.17 -39.92 -14.82
CA GLN A 12 3.33 -39.88 -13.36
C GLN A 12 2.09 -39.24 -12.72
N SER A 13 1.10 -40.10 -12.52
CA SER A 13 0.38 -40.31 -11.25
C SER A 13 -0.11 -39.07 -10.48
N ASN A 14 -1.36 -38.71 -10.77
CA ASN A 14 -2.48 -38.86 -9.84
C ASN A 14 -2.13 -38.86 -8.32
N VAL A 15 -1.96 -37.67 -7.75
CA VAL A 15 -1.92 -37.48 -6.29
C VAL A 15 -3.31 -37.05 -5.83
N SER A 16 -4.04 -37.99 -5.25
CA SER A 16 -5.27 -37.76 -4.50
C SER A 16 -5.01 -36.78 -3.34
N ARG A 17 -5.70 -35.63 -3.32
CA ARG A 17 -5.70 -34.71 -2.18
C ARG A 17 -6.82 -35.11 -1.21
N PRO A 18 -6.52 -35.47 0.05
CA PRO A 18 -7.55 -35.65 1.06
C PRO A 18 -8.04 -34.31 1.65
N LEU A 19 -9.36 -34.25 1.80
CA LEU A 19 -10.16 -33.71 2.92
C LEU A 19 -9.75 -32.37 3.57
N ILE A 20 -10.56 -31.35 3.25
CA ILE A 20 -11.35 -30.53 4.19
C ILE A 20 -10.76 -30.46 5.61
N THR A 21 -9.97 -29.44 5.88
CA THR A 21 -9.67 -28.98 7.24
C THR A 21 -10.94 -28.38 7.87
N PRO A 22 -11.36 -28.81 9.07
CA PRO A 22 -12.49 -28.21 9.75
C PRO A 22 -12.15 -26.81 10.29
N LEU A 23 -13.07 -25.88 10.05
CA LEU A 23 -13.10 -24.54 10.64
C LEU A 23 -13.14 -24.63 12.18
N PRO A 24 -12.37 -23.79 12.90
CA PRO A 24 -12.50 -23.70 14.34
C PRO A 24 -13.85 -23.09 14.75
N PRO A 25 -14.47 -23.55 15.85
CA PRO A 25 -15.76 -23.04 16.31
C PRO A 25 -15.66 -21.57 16.76
N ALA A 26 -16.66 -20.79 16.32
CA ALA A 26 -16.86 -19.41 16.72
C ALA A 26 -16.91 -19.30 18.26
N ARG A 27 -15.89 -18.66 18.84
CA ARG A 27 -15.82 -18.39 20.26
C ARG A 27 -16.75 -17.22 20.59
N ALA A 28 -17.99 -17.54 20.93
CA ALA A 28 -18.88 -16.64 21.63
C ALA A 28 -18.22 -16.23 22.97
N ARG A 29 -17.88 -14.95 23.10
CA ARG A 29 -17.72 -14.30 24.41
C ARG A 29 -18.50 -13.00 24.40
N GLY A 30 -19.63 -13.04 25.09
CA GLY A 30 -20.26 -11.86 25.62
C GLY A 30 -19.29 -11.12 26.54
N GLY A 31 -19.24 -9.82 26.36
CA GLY A 31 -18.50 -8.87 27.17
C GLY A 31 -19.12 -7.51 26.93
N THR A 32 -20.26 -7.27 27.56
CA THR A 32 -20.90 -5.96 27.67
C THR A 32 -20.01 -5.02 28.50
N PHE A 33 -18.97 -4.47 27.89
CA PHE A 33 -18.25 -3.32 28.44
C PHE A 33 -18.80 -2.06 27.78
N ARG A 34 -19.92 -1.59 28.33
CA ARG A 34 -20.50 -0.27 28.05
C ARG A 34 -19.57 0.79 28.64
N ARG A 35 -18.55 1.19 27.88
CA ARG A 35 -17.72 2.34 28.22
C ARG A 35 -18.48 3.59 27.76
N GLU A 36 -19.09 4.28 28.73
CA GLU A 36 -19.61 5.64 28.54
C GLU A 36 -18.50 6.53 28.00
N LEU A 37 -18.60 6.89 26.72
CA LEU A 37 -17.81 7.96 26.14
C LEU A 37 -18.50 9.26 26.48
N SER A 38 -17.82 10.01 27.34
CA SER A 38 -18.05 11.40 27.68
C SER A 38 -18.45 12.23 26.46
N ARG A 39 -19.51 13.02 26.65
CA ARG A 39 -19.99 14.07 25.75
C ARG A 39 -18.83 14.97 25.30
N GLY A 40 -18.39 14.78 24.05
CA GLY A 40 -17.61 15.78 23.31
C GLY A 40 -18.53 16.84 22.68
N PRO A 41 -17.99 18.00 22.27
CA PRO A 41 -18.78 19.20 22.02
C PRO A 41 -19.65 19.10 20.76
N ASN A 42 -20.87 19.63 20.88
CA ASN A 42 -21.86 19.78 19.80
C ASN A 42 -21.28 20.58 18.63
N TRP A 43 -20.91 19.88 17.56
CA TRP A 43 -20.73 20.51 16.26
C TRP A 43 -22.11 20.83 15.69
N THR A 44 -22.50 22.10 15.77
CA THR A 44 -23.67 22.64 15.09
C THR A 44 -23.49 22.42 13.58
N ALA A 45 -24.25 21.46 13.04
CA ALA A 45 -24.37 21.22 11.62
C ALA A 45 -24.84 22.50 10.91
N SER A 46 -23.99 23.07 10.06
CA SER A 46 -24.37 24.12 9.14
C SER A 46 -25.43 23.58 8.19
N LYS A 47 -26.66 24.09 8.31
CA LYS A 47 -27.71 23.95 7.30
C LYS A 47 -27.27 24.68 6.03
N GLY A 48 -26.68 23.94 5.10
CA GLY A 48 -26.32 24.41 3.77
C GLY A 48 -26.98 23.54 2.70
N SER A 49 -28.19 23.94 2.32
CA SER A 49 -28.85 23.78 1.02
C SER A 49 -28.64 22.50 0.21
N ALA A 50 -29.74 21.76 0.08
CA ALA A 50 -29.98 20.66 -0.83
C ALA A 50 -29.69 20.98 -2.31
N LEU A 51 -28.76 20.22 -2.89
CA LEU A 51 -28.94 19.61 -4.21
C LEU A 51 -28.59 18.13 -4.07
N SER A 52 -29.55 17.39 -3.54
CA SER A 52 -29.54 15.93 -3.47
C SER A 52 -29.58 15.36 -4.89
N ASN A 53 -28.42 15.18 -5.50
CA ASN A 53 -28.27 14.35 -6.68
C ASN A 53 -27.62 13.02 -6.25
N ARG A 54 -28.47 11.99 -6.07
CA ARG A 54 -28.12 10.56 -5.99
C ARG A 54 -26.87 10.20 -5.18
N GLY A 55 -26.90 10.33 -3.85
CA GLY A 55 -26.08 9.52 -2.92
C GLY A 55 -24.56 9.47 -3.10
N LEU A 56 -23.96 10.29 -3.98
CA LEU A 56 -22.59 10.10 -4.43
C LEU A 56 -21.60 11.07 -3.79
N PHE A 57 -22.00 12.27 -3.34
CA PHE A 57 -21.04 13.19 -2.71
C PHE A 57 -21.70 14.20 -1.74
N ASN A 58 -21.29 14.18 -0.48
CA ASN A 58 -21.50 15.29 0.46
C ASN A 58 -20.20 16.12 0.51
N TYR A 59 -20.19 17.28 -0.14
CA TYR A 59 -19.05 18.20 -0.08
C TYR A 59 -19.04 18.92 1.27
N SER A 60 -18.25 18.40 2.22
CA SER A 60 -17.86 19.11 3.43
C SER A 60 -16.43 19.65 3.25
N ALA A 61 -16.08 20.77 3.88
CA ALA A 61 -14.69 21.24 3.96
C ALA A 61 -13.75 20.18 4.57
N SER A 62 -14.27 19.29 5.43
CA SER A 62 -13.56 18.13 5.97
C SER A 62 -13.43 16.95 4.97
N GLY A 63 -14.18 16.96 3.87
CA GLY A 63 -14.27 15.87 2.89
C GLY A 63 -13.51 16.10 1.58
N ARG A 64 -12.72 17.18 1.47
CA ARG A 64 -11.99 17.53 0.23
C ARG A 64 -11.06 16.41 -0.25
N ALA A 65 -10.43 15.69 0.69
CA ALA A 65 -9.54 14.59 0.34
C ALA A 65 -10.28 13.42 -0.35
N SER A 66 -11.45 13.05 0.16
CA SER A 66 -12.29 12.03 -0.46
C SER A 66 -12.78 12.47 -1.84
N PHE A 67 -13.11 13.76 -2.00
CA PHE A 67 -13.49 14.33 -3.29
C PHE A 67 -12.37 14.25 -4.33
N TYR A 68 -11.15 14.65 -3.99
CA TYR A 68 -10.03 14.58 -4.92
C TYR A 68 -9.68 13.14 -5.29
N ARG A 69 -9.74 12.20 -4.34
CA ARG A 69 -9.57 10.77 -4.64
C ARG A 69 -10.67 10.27 -5.59
N TYR A 70 -11.92 10.63 -5.34
CA TYR A 70 -13.02 10.29 -6.25
C TYR A 70 -12.81 10.85 -7.66
N LEU A 71 -12.38 12.10 -7.80
CA LEU A 71 -12.09 12.69 -9.12
C LEU A 71 -10.98 11.92 -9.85
N ARG A 72 -9.89 11.59 -9.15
CA ARG A 72 -8.79 10.78 -9.68
C ARG A 72 -9.27 9.39 -10.12
N ASP A 73 -10.11 8.75 -9.31
CA ASP A 73 -10.52 7.36 -9.54
C ASP A 73 -11.66 7.24 -10.56
N THR A 74 -12.46 8.29 -10.73
CA THR A 74 -13.67 8.27 -11.59
C THR A 74 -13.45 8.92 -12.95
N LEU A 75 -12.62 9.97 -13.05
CA LEU A 75 -12.41 10.69 -14.31
C LEU A 75 -11.14 10.16 -15.01
N PRO A 76 -11.26 9.46 -16.16
CA PRO A 76 -10.10 8.83 -16.80
C PRO A 76 -9.00 9.82 -17.19
N ILE A 77 -9.37 11.03 -17.61
CA ILE A 77 -8.41 12.09 -17.96
C ILE A 77 -7.58 12.55 -16.76
N VAL A 78 -8.22 12.67 -15.58
CA VAL A 78 -7.55 13.08 -14.33
C VAL A 78 -6.64 11.95 -13.86
N SER A 79 -7.14 10.71 -13.86
CA SER A 79 -6.37 9.52 -13.52
C SER A 79 -5.10 9.43 -14.36
N THR A 80 -5.24 9.52 -15.69
CA THR A 80 -4.13 9.41 -16.64
C THR A 80 -3.11 10.53 -16.45
N ALA A 81 -3.57 11.77 -16.25
CA ALA A 81 -2.69 12.90 -15.99
C ALA A 81 -1.87 12.69 -14.71
N ILE A 82 -2.51 12.31 -13.60
CA ILE A 82 -1.83 12.04 -12.33
C ILE A 82 -0.81 10.92 -12.50
N TRP A 83 -1.19 9.78 -13.09
CA TRP A 83 -0.27 8.66 -13.28
C TRP A 83 0.92 8.99 -14.18
N ASN A 84 0.75 9.84 -15.20
CA ASN A 84 1.86 10.31 -16.01
C ASN A 84 2.86 11.13 -15.17
N TRP A 85 2.37 12.06 -14.34
CA TRP A 85 3.23 12.81 -13.43
C TRP A 85 3.92 11.93 -12.39
N VAL A 86 3.19 10.98 -11.79
CA VAL A 86 3.78 10.01 -10.86
C VAL A 86 4.92 9.25 -11.52
N ARG A 87 4.74 8.73 -12.74
CA ARG A 87 5.78 7.98 -13.45
C ARG A 87 6.99 8.82 -13.86
N LEU A 88 6.76 10.09 -14.21
CA LEU A 88 7.85 11.03 -14.53
C LEU A 88 8.70 11.37 -13.29
N CYS A 89 8.08 11.44 -12.11
CA CYS A 89 8.77 11.77 -10.87
C CYS A 89 9.34 10.55 -10.13
N ALA A 90 8.70 9.38 -10.25
CA ALA A 90 9.12 8.11 -9.66
C ALA A 90 9.96 7.26 -10.62
N THR A 91 10.79 7.90 -11.46
CA THR A 91 11.73 7.16 -12.31
C THR A 91 12.73 6.38 -11.45
N PRO A 92 13.26 5.24 -11.94
CA PRO A 92 14.25 4.48 -11.21
C PRO A 92 15.41 5.36 -10.78
N GLN A 93 15.62 5.47 -9.46
CA GLN A 93 16.67 6.30 -8.90
C GLN A 93 17.98 5.51 -8.81
N SER A 94 19.08 6.13 -9.19
CA SER A 94 20.42 5.59 -8.94
C SER A 94 21.02 6.23 -7.71
N VAL A 95 21.50 5.41 -6.77
CA VAL A 95 22.26 5.90 -5.61
C VAL A 95 23.75 5.78 -5.93
N GLU A 96 24.45 6.91 -5.90
CA GLU A 96 25.91 6.93 -5.98
C GLU A 96 26.49 6.92 -4.57
N LEU A 97 27.35 5.94 -4.28
CA LEU A 97 28.03 5.79 -3.00
C LEU A 97 29.50 6.15 -3.15
N SER A 98 30.00 7.01 -2.26
CA SER A 98 31.40 7.45 -2.26
C SER A 98 32.06 7.13 -0.92
N GLY A 99 33.28 6.61 -0.95
CA GLY A 99 34.04 6.25 0.25
C GLY A 99 35.08 5.15 -0.02
N SER A 100 35.67 4.59 1.04
CA SER A 100 36.50 3.39 0.91
C SER A 100 35.68 2.19 0.44
N GLU A 101 36.32 1.20 -0.21
CA GLU A 101 35.63 0.01 -0.70
C GLU A 101 34.81 -0.71 0.40
N ALA A 102 35.36 -0.77 1.62
CA ALA A 102 34.68 -1.35 2.77
C ALA A 102 33.43 -0.55 3.18
N GLN A 103 33.49 0.78 3.15
CA GLN A 103 32.34 1.64 3.45
C GLN A 103 31.25 1.51 2.38
N VAL A 104 31.63 1.48 1.10
CA VAL A 104 30.69 1.31 -0.01
C VAL A 104 29.97 -0.03 0.09
N LYS A 105 30.69 -1.14 0.32
CA LYS A 105 30.07 -2.47 0.51
C LYS A 105 29.11 -2.49 1.69
N ARG A 106 29.48 -1.85 2.81
CA ARG A 106 28.61 -1.75 4.00
C ARG A 106 27.34 -0.95 3.70
N ALA A 107 27.47 0.21 3.07
CA ALA A 107 26.34 1.05 2.70
C ALA A 107 25.42 0.36 1.70
N GLN A 108 25.97 -0.34 0.71
CA GLN A 108 25.19 -1.16 -0.23
C GLN A 108 24.35 -2.23 0.48
N GLY A 109 24.94 -2.90 1.48
CA GLY A 109 24.24 -3.88 2.31
C GLY A 109 23.08 -3.27 3.08
N ILE A 110 23.30 -2.11 3.72
CA ILE A 110 22.25 -1.37 4.44
C ILE A 110 21.13 -0.95 3.52
N LEU A 111 21.44 -0.41 2.33
CA LEU A 111 20.43 0.01 1.37
C LEU A 111 19.60 -1.17 0.83
N THR A 112 20.24 -2.30 0.57
CA THR A 112 19.55 -3.51 0.10
C THR A 112 18.61 -4.07 1.16
N ASP A 113 19.07 -4.10 2.42
CA ASP A 113 18.27 -4.52 3.57
C ASP A 113 17.08 -3.57 3.82
N LEU A 114 17.31 -2.26 3.75
CA LEU A 114 16.26 -1.25 3.85
C LEU A 114 15.22 -1.37 2.72
N ASP A 115 15.66 -1.52 1.47
CA ASP A 115 14.77 -1.66 0.32
C ASP A 115 13.88 -2.92 0.43
N SER A 116 14.38 -3.98 1.07
CA SER A 116 13.60 -5.20 1.31
C SER A 116 12.46 -5.03 2.33
N ARG A 117 12.58 -4.02 3.21
CA ARG A 117 11.70 -3.76 4.36
C ARG A 117 10.69 -2.62 4.16
N ILE A 118 11.04 -1.63 3.33
CA ILE A 118 10.14 -0.51 3.06
C ILE A 118 8.85 -0.99 2.39
N LEU A 119 7.70 -0.52 2.91
CA LEU A 119 6.36 -0.87 2.44
C LEU A 119 6.07 -2.37 2.47
N GLU A 120 6.38 -3.03 3.60
CA GLU A 120 6.10 -4.43 3.78
C GLU A 120 4.59 -4.70 3.97
N ASN A 121 3.82 -4.66 2.87
CA ASN A 121 2.46 -5.16 2.88
C ASN A 121 2.48 -6.64 2.47
N PRO A 122 2.07 -7.58 3.36
CA PRO A 122 2.11 -9.02 3.08
C PRO A 122 1.23 -9.44 1.89
N TYR A 123 0.31 -8.57 1.45
CA TYR A 123 -0.57 -8.81 0.32
C TYR A 123 -0.14 -8.12 -0.98
N GLN A 124 0.86 -7.24 -0.96
CA GLN A 124 1.36 -6.56 -2.17
C GLN A 124 2.70 -7.14 -2.59
N ARG A 125 2.81 -7.49 -3.88
CA ARG A 125 4.02 -8.08 -4.47
C ARG A 125 5.16 -7.10 -4.70
N SER A 126 4.99 -5.83 -4.33
CA SER A 126 5.94 -4.77 -4.62
C SER A 126 6.34 -4.05 -3.34
N LYS A 127 7.63 -4.10 -3.01
CA LYS A 127 8.26 -3.46 -1.86
C LYS A 127 9.31 -2.45 -2.33
N GLY A 128 9.88 -1.69 -1.40
CA GLY A 128 11.06 -0.88 -1.63
C GLY A 128 10.80 0.59 -1.93
N ILE A 129 11.90 1.33 -2.05
CA ILE A 129 11.91 2.79 -2.11
C ILE A 129 11.18 3.32 -3.36
N ASN A 130 11.24 2.60 -4.48
CA ASN A 130 10.54 2.98 -5.69
C ASN A 130 9.02 3.03 -5.48
N ARG A 131 8.47 2.07 -4.73
CA ARG A 131 7.04 2.06 -4.40
C ARG A 131 6.66 3.14 -3.41
N LEU A 132 7.57 3.44 -2.47
CA LEU A 132 7.39 4.57 -1.57
C LEU A 132 7.32 5.88 -2.35
N MET A 133 8.21 6.09 -3.31
CA MET A 133 8.18 7.27 -4.17
C MET A 133 6.91 7.35 -5.01
N GLU A 134 6.46 6.24 -5.61
CA GLU A 134 5.19 6.20 -6.33
C GLU A 134 4.00 6.58 -5.43
N ALA A 135 3.90 5.99 -4.23
CA ALA A 135 2.84 6.28 -3.27
C ALA A 135 2.87 7.74 -2.80
N LEU A 136 4.08 8.27 -2.53
CA LEU A 136 4.30 9.65 -2.15
C LEU A 136 3.82 10.61 -3.24
N PHE A 137 4.25 10.43 -4.50
CA PHE A 137 3.85 11.31 -5.58
C PHE A 137 2.36 11.17 -5.93
N LEU A 138 1.80 9.96 -5.81
CA LEU A 138 0.37 9.74 -6.03
C LEU A 138 -0.47 10.56 -5.06
N GLU A 139 -0.16 10.51 -3.76
CA GLU A 139 -0.87 11.29 -2.75
C GLU A 139 -0.55 12.79 -2.85
N LEU A 140 0.68 13.17 -3.18
CA LEU A 140 1.06 14.57 -3.37
C LEU A 140 0.27 15.21 -4.54
N PHE A 141 0.16 14.54 -5.68
CA PHE A 141 -0.60 15.06 -6.83
C PHE A 141 -2.12 14.96 -6.65
N THR A 142 -2.60 14.07 -5.77
CA THR A 142 -4.04 13.95 -5.50
C THR A 142 -4.50 14.94 -4.43
N LEU A 143 -3.76 15.05 -3.32
CA LEU A 143 -4.18 15.76 -2.11
C LEU A 143 -3.34 16.99 -1.78
N GLY A 144 -2.20 17.18 -2.44
CA GLY A 144 -1.22 18.22 -2.09
C GLY A 144 -0.44 17.93 -0.80
N ARG A 145 -0.59 16.74 -0.22
CA ARG A 145 0.07 16.34 1.02
C ARG A 145 0.25 14.82 1.09
N PHE A 146 1.28 14.39 1.79
CA PHE A 146 1.58 13.00 2.08
C PHE A 146 1.91 12.83 3.55
N CYS A 147 1.53 11.69 4.13
CA CYS A 147 1.86 11.30 5.49
C CYS A 147 2.16 9.81 5.49
N GLY A 148 3.24 9.42 6.14
CA GLY A 148 3.57 8.03 6.41
C GLY A 148 4.17 7.91 7.80
N GLU A 149 4.16 6.70 8.32
CA GLU A 149 4.65 6.37 9.64
C GLU A 149 5.95 5.57 9.47
N LEU A 150 7.01 6.00 10.14
CA LEU A 150 8.27 5.30 10.13
C LEU A 150 8.38 4.52 11.44
N VAL A 151 8.37 3.19 11.33
CA VAL A 151 8.47 2.30 12.47
C VAL A 151 9.92 1.85 12.62
N LEU A 152 10.46 2.07 13.81
CA LEU A 152 11.83 1.70 14.16
C LEU A 152 11.88 0.27 14.71
N LEU A 153 13.04 -0.37 14.57
CA LEU A 153 13.33 -1.62 15.26
C LEU A 153 13.29 -1.40 16.79
N PRO A 154 12.99 -2.44 17.60
CA PRO A 154 12.89 -2.32 19.06
C PRO A 154 14.17 -1.81 19.75
N ASP A 155 15.32 -2.06 19.12
CA ASP A 155 16.64 -1.62 19.58
C ASP A 155 17.01 -0.20 19.10
N GLY A 156 16.19 0.41 18.24
CA GLY A 156 16.45 1.70 17.62
C GLY A 156 17.60 1.70 16.62
N SER A 157 18.14 0.53 16.24
CA SER A 157 19.31 0.44 15.36
C SER A 157 19.00 0.77 13.90
N GLY A 158 17.71 0.74 13.52
CA GLY A 158 17.27 1.01 12.16
C GLY A 158 15.76 1.09 11.99
N ILE A 159 15.35 1.09 10.73
CA ILE A 159 13.95 1.14 10.29
C ILE A 159 13.47 -0.30 10.10
N ASP A 160 12.37 -0.62 10.77
CA ASP A 160 11.67 -1.90 10.62
C ASP A 160 10.80 -1.86 9.35
N HIS A 161 9.87 -0.91 9.28
CA HIS A 161 9.02 -0.69 8.12
C HIS A 161 8.51 0.76 8.03
N PHE A 162 7.92 1.07 6.88
CA PHE A 162 7.24 2.33 6.56
C PHE A 162 5.89 2.01 5.92
#